data_AF-A0A1B8UMM7-F1
#
_entry.id   AF-A0A1B8UMM7-F1
#
_cell.length_a   1.000
_cell.length_b   1.000
_cell.length_c   1.000
_cell.angle_alpha   90.00
_cell.angle_beta   90.00
_cell.angle_gamma   90.00
#
_symmetry.space_group_name_H-M   'P 1'
#
loop_
_entity.id
_entity.type
_entity.pdbx_description
1 polymer ?
#
loop_
_entity_poly.entity_id
_entity_poly.type
_entity_poly.pdbx_seq_one_letter_code
_entity_poly.pdbx_strand_id
1 'polypeptide(L)'
;MNKKGWFIGIGIIAVIILLIPLIMFSPIIYMSLKYGIQTLLADKNGAMHIAEKTLEERYHQEFIVSNAKYFDVFDHFEMEAVPKDQPESSQKFNVAVYKSSNKTEVRDDYQIRKDILPLLQQSFSDSKYFLKVRNTSPGIQLTHWNKEDLIWDEAIKEYPVGFSVDVVVYSLSPDTEELTENEKKGVVKLAENMRNYKYKSSDLYFNRLKPSTVSNSAAVQEILEKGAESEGITSTCVVVDFLDVSRTEDIVCY
;
A
#
# COMPACT_ATOMS: atom_id res chain seq x y z
N MET A 1 23.44 21.70 68.63
CA MET A 1 22.59 21.80 67.42
C MET A 1 22.78 20.54 66.58
N ASN A 2 21.68 19.81 66.31
CA ASN A 2 21.70 18.43 65.82
C ASN A 2 22.06 18.33 64.32
N LYS A 3 23.23 17.77 64.01
CA LYS A 3 23.72 17.55 62.64
C LYS A 3 22.76 16.73 61.75
N LYS A 4 21.88 15.91 62.35
CA LYS A 4 20.86 15.12 61.63
C LYS A 4 19.78 15.96 60.94
N GLY A 5 19.41 17.13 61.48
CA GLY A 5 18.39 17.99 60.86
C GLY A 5 18.90 18.73 59.61
N TRP A 6 20.21 18.94 59.51
CA TRP A 6 20.83 19.66 58.40
C TRP A 6 20.90 18.80 57.12
N PHE A 7 21.21 17.50 57.25
CA PHE A 7 21.22 16.57 56.12
C PHE A 7 19.82 16.29 55.54
N ILE A 8 18.78 16.29 56.38
CA ILE A 8 17.38 16.13 55.92
C ILE A 8 16.94 17.37 55.13
N GLY A 9 17.31 18.58 55.57
CA GLY A 9 17.03 19.82 54.86
C GLY A 9 17.71 19.90 53.48
N ILE A 10 18.98 19.48 53.38
CA ILE A 10 19.72 19.45 52.12
C ILE A 10 19.11 18.41 51.15
N GLY A 11 18.70 17.24 51.66
CA GLY A 11 18.04 16.21 50.85
C GLY A 11 16.72 16.65 50.24
N ILE A 12 15.88 17.36 51.00
CA ILE A 12 14.59 17.89 50.50
C ILE A 12 14.83 18.99 49.46
N ILE A 13 15.81 19.88 49.69
CA ILE A 13 16.15 20.94 48.73
C ILE A 13 16.68 20.33 47.42
N ALA A 14 17.50 19.29 47.48
CA ALA A 14 17.99 18.59 46.28
C ALA A 14 16.85 17.95 45.47
N VAL A 15 15.84 17.36 46.14
CA VAL A 15 14.67 16.79 45.47
C VAL A 15 13.80 17.88 44.83
N ILE A 16 13.62 19.02 45.50
CA ILE A 16 12.89 20.16 44.94
C ILE A 16 13.62 20.73 43.72
N ILE A 17 14.95 20.87 43.79
CA ILE A 17 15.77 21.34 42.66
C ILE A 17 15.71 20.36 41.48
N LEU A 18 15.59 19.05 41.72
CA LEU A 18 15.40 18.05 40.67
C LEU A 18 13.98 18.05 40.07
N LEU A 19 12.97 18.41 40.86
CA LEU A 19 11.57 18.50 40.41
C LEU A 19 11.28 19.78 39.60
N ILE A 20 12.00 20.88 39.87
CA ILE A 20 11.82 22.16 39.16
C ILE A 20 12.01 22.00 37.63
N PRO A 21 13.06 21.36 37.10
CA PRO A 21 13.20 21.07 35.67
C PRO A 21 12.04 20.23 35.13
N LEU A 22 11.62 19.17 35.83
CA LEU A 22 10.49 18.33 35.41
C LEU A 22 9.19 19.13 35.29
N ILE A 23 8.92 20.03 36.24
CA ILE A 23 7.71 20.87 36.24
C ILE A 23 7.83 22.01 35.21
N MET A 24 9.01 22.59 35.00
CA MET A 24 9.20 23.69 34.04
C MET A 24 9.32 23.21 32.59
N PHE A 25 9.88 22.03 32.34
CA PHE A 25 10.03 21.47 31.00
C PHE A 25 8.86 20.58 30.58
N SER A 26 8.07 20.01 31.50
CA SER A 26 6.89 19.20 31.11
C SER A 26 5.83 19.98 30.30
N PRO A 27 5.53 21.27 30.56
CA PRO A 27 4.59 22.03 29.74
C PRO A 27 5.15 22.30 28.35
N ILE A 28 6.46 22.50 28.22
CA ILE A 28 7.15 22.73 26.93
C ILE A 28 7.14 21.43 26.11
N ILE A 29 7.50 20.30 26.72
CA ILE A 29 7.47 18.99 26.08
C ILE A 29 6.03 18.63 25.69
N TYR A 30 5.06 18.84 26.58
CA TYR A 30 3.65 18.58 26.31
C TYR A 30 3.11 19.46 25.18
N MET A 31 3.42 20.77 25.18
CA MET A 31 3.03 21.67 24.10
C MET A 31 3.69 21.26 22.78
N SER A 32 5.00 20.98 22.77
CA SER A 32 5.72 20.50 21.57
C SER A 32 5.10 19.21 21.02
N LEU A 33 4.77 18.26 21.89
CA LEU A 33 4.15 17.00 21.49
C LEU A 33 2.74 17.22 20.96
N LYS A 34 1.95 18.08 21.62
CA LYS A 34 0.59 18.44 21.20
C LYS A 34 0.59 19.17 19.85
N TYR A 35 1.48 20.15 19.66
CA TYR A 35 1.64 20.87 18.39
C TYR A 35 2.13 19.93 17.29
N GLY A 36 3.09 19.04 17.58
CA GLY A 36 3.56 18.02 16.64
C GLY A 36 2.45 17.06 16.20
N ILE A 37 1.62 16.59 17.14
CA ILE A 37 0.47 15.73 16.82
C ILE A 37 -0.59 16.50 16.01
N GLN A 38 -0.89 17.75 16.37
CA GLN A 38 -1.88 18.56 15.65
C GLN A 38 -1.44 18.89 14.23
N THR A 39 -0.16 19.22 14.02
CA THR A 39 0.40 19.47 12.68
C THR A 39 0.38 18.21 11.84
N LEU A 40 0.82 17.06 12.37
CA LEU A 40 0.76 15.78 11.67
C LEU A 40 -0.67 15.36 11.31
N LEU A 41 -1.65 15.60 12.21
CA LEU A 41 -3.07 15.33 11.93
C LEU A 41 -3.64 16.27 10.86
N ALA A 42 -3.29 17.56 10.89
CA ALA A 42 -3.68 18.51 9.87
C ALA A 42 -3.07 18.14 8.50
N ASP A 43 -1.82 17.70 8.48
CA ASP A 43 -1.15 17.24 7.27
C ASP A 43 -1.71 15.94 6.73
N LYS A 44 -2.06 15.00 7.61
CA LYS A 44 -2.77 13.76 7.27
C LYS A 44 -4.12 14.06 6.62
N ASN A 45 -4.96 14.86 7.26
CA ASN A 45 -6.28 15.21 6.73
C ASN A 45 -6.17 16.00 5.42
N GLY A 46 -5.18 16.90 5.32
CA GLY A 46 -4.87 17.62 4.10
C GLY A 46 -4.45 16.67 2.97
N ALA A 47 -3.59 15.69 3.24
CA ALA A 47 -3.19 14.69 2.26
C ALA A 47 -4.37 13.83 1.78
N MET A 48 -5.23 13.38 2.71
CA MET A 48 -6.44 12.62 2.35
C MET A 48 -7.38 13.43 1.46
N HIS A 49 -7.63 14.70 1.79
CA HIS A 49 -8.47 15.58 0.96
C HIS A 49 -7.89 15.81 -0.44
N ILE A 50 -6.57 15.98 -0.54
CA ILE A 50 -5.88 16.13 -1.83
C ILE A 50 -6.02 14.85 -2.65
N ALA A 51 -5.88 13.67 -2.04
CA ALA A 51 -6.10 12.39 -2.70
C ALA A 51 -7.53 12.27 -3.23
N GLU A 52 -8.55 12.50 -2.40
CA GLU A 52 -9.97 12.42 -2.80
C GLU A 52 -10.25 13.29 -4.02
N LYS A 53 -9.87 14.57 -3.95
CA LYS A 53 -10.10 15.54 -5.03
C LYS A 53 -9.37 15.14 -6.31
N THR A 54 -8.12 14.70 -6.20
CA THR A 54 -7.34 14.31 -7.38
C THR A 54 -7.90 13.07 -8.06
N LEU A 55 -8.36 12.08 -7.27
CA LEU A 55 -9.00 10.88 -7.80
C LEU A 55 -10.34 11.24 -8.47
N GLU A 56 -11.13 12.13 -7.86
CA GLU A 56 -12.40 12.60 -8.41
C GLU A 56 -12.20 13.32 -9.75
N GLU A 57 -11.22 14.22 -9.83
CA GLU A 57 -10.87 14.91 -11.07
C GLU A 57 -10.36 13.94 -12.15
N ARG A 58 -9.55 12.94 -11.76
CA ARG A 58 -8.93 11.97 -12.68
C ARG A 58 -9.91 10.95 -13.25
N TYR A 59 -10.85 10.48 -12.44
CA TYR A 59 -11.74 9.37 -12.79
C TYR A 59 -13.21 9.74 -12.89
N HIS A 60 -13.57 11.01 -12.64
CA HIS A 60 -14.93 11.54 -12.70
C HIS A 60 -15.93 10.76 -11.82
N GLN A 61 -15.49 10.36 -10.63
CA GLN A 61 -16.32 9.66 -9.63
C GLN A 61 -15.82 9.96 -8.21
N GLU A 62 -16.70 9.87 -7.21
CA GLU A 62 -16.33 10.11 -5.81
C GLU A 62 -15.61 8.91 -5.19
N PHE A 63 -14.64 9.19 -4.32
CA PHE A 63 -13.88 8.17 -3.58
C PHE A 63 -13.90 8.46 -2.08
N ILE A 64 -13.82 7.40 -1.28
CA ILE A 64 -13.58 7.47 0.16
C ILE A 64 -12.11 7.10 0.39
N VAL A 65 -11.35 8.00 1.01
CA VAL A 65 -9.95 7.75 1.39
C VAL A 65 -9.86 7.43 2.88
N SER A 66 -9.01 6.47 3.24
CA SER A 66 -8.86 5.98 4.60
C SER A 66 -7.43 5.50 4.89
N ASN A 67 -7.15 5.15 6.16
CA ASN A 67 -5.90 4.50 6.57
C ASN A 67 -4.59 5.24 6.21
N ALA A 68 -4.63 6.58 6.15
CA ALA A 68 -3.44 7.37 5.85
C ALA A 68 -2.32 7.19 6.91
N LYS A 69 -1.15 6.79 6.43
CA LYS A 69 0.11 6.56 7.17
C LYS A 69 1.19 7.46 6.56
N TYR A 70 1.97 8.09 7.43
CA TYR A 70 3.07 8.94 7.02
C TYR A 70 4.37 8.14 6.94
N PHE A 71 5.16 8.42 5.91
CA PHE A 71 6.47 7.81 5.67
C PHE A 71 7.53 8.92 5.58
N ASP A 72 8.47 8.91 6.52
CA ASP A 72 9.61 9.84 6.55
C ASP A 72 10.50 9.71 5.31
N VAL A 73 10.56 8.49 4.76
CA VAL A 73 11.33 8.19 3.56
C VAL A 73 10.55 8.70 2.35
N PHE A 74 11.01 9.84 1.80
CA PHE A 74 10.39 10.61 0.70
C PHE A 74 9.24 11.58 1.07
N ASP A 75 8.98 11.79 2.37
CA ASP A 75 8.02 12.79 2.89
C ASP A 75 6.63 12.68 2.23
N HIS A 76 6.00 11.53 2.42
CA HIS A 76 4.72 11.23 1.78
C HIS A 76 3.74 10.51 2.71
N PHE A 77 2.47 10.57 2.32
CA PHE A 77 1.40 9.81 2.95
C PHE A 77 0.95 8.69 2.01
N GLU A 78 0.94 7.46 2.50
CA GLU A 78 0.25 6.34 1.82
C GLU A 78 -1.08 6.09 2.49
N MET A 79 -2.10 5.81 1.70
CA MET A 79 -3.47 5.67 2.13
C MET A 79 -4.21 4.68 1.22
N GLU A 80 -5.42 4.30 1.63
CA GLU A 80 -6.28 3.40 0.89
C GLU A 80 -7.50 4.15 0.38
N ALA A 81 -7.97 3.84 -0.82
CA ALA A 81 -9.17 4.44 -1.39
C ALA A 81 -10.14 3.40 -1.94
N VAL A 82 -11.42 3.76 -1.97
CA VAL A 82 -12.52 2.98 -2.54
C VAL A 82 -13.52 3.88 -3.25
N PRO A 83 -14.05 3.52 -4.44
CA PRO A 83 -15.12 4.28 -5.08
C PRO A 83 -16.37 4.29 -4.19
N LYS A 84 -16.99 5.44 -4.01
CA LYS A 84 -18.10 5.63 -3.06
C LYS A 84 -19.39 4.90 -3.47
N ASP A 85 -19.56 4.68 -4.76
CA ASP A 85 -20.68 3.93 -5.36
C ASP A 85 -20.51 2.41 -5.25
N GLN A 86 -19.33 1.94 -4.82
CA GLN A 86 -19.06 0.53 -4.55
C GLN A 86 -19.14 0.25 -3.05
N PRO A 87 -19.56 -0.95 -2.63
CA PRO A 87 -19.56 -1.31 -1.22
C PRO A 87 -18.14 -1.16 -0.66
N GLU A 88 -17.97 -0.82 0.63
CA GLU A 88 -16.63 -0.77 1.26
C GLU A 88 -15.89 -2.12 1.22
N SER A 89 -16.62 -3.22 0.95
CA SER A 89 -16.08 -4.55 0.67
C SER A 89 -15.52 -4.71 -0.75
N SER A 90 -15.72 -3.73 -1.62
CA SER A 90 -14.99 -3.61 -2.88
C SER A 90 -13.52 -3.37 -2.52
N GLN A 91 -12.62 -4.14 -3.13
CA GLN A 91 -11.24 -4.17 -2.66
C GLN A 91 -10.65 -2.77 -2.74
N LYS A 92 -10.00 -2.32 -1.68
CA LYS A 92 -9.36 -1.01 -1.65
C LYS A 92 -8.14 -0.99 -2.56
N PHE A 93 -7.72 0.19 -3.00
CA PHE A 93 -6.47 0.39 -3.75
C PHE A 93 -5.57 1.39 -3.04
N ASN A 94 -4.26 1.30 -3.27
CA ASN A 94 -3.31 2.21 -2.62
C ASN A 94 -3.30 3.55 -3.35
N VAL A 95 -3.12 4.59 -2.55
CA VAL A 95 -2.93 5.97 -2.99
C VAL A 95 -1.76 6.54 -2.20
N ALA A 96 -0.90 7.30 -2.85
CA ALA A 96 0.22 7.97 -2.20
C ALA A 96 0.21 9.45 -2.57
N VAL A 97 0.33 10.31 -1.56
CA VAL A 97 0.42 11.77 -1.70
C VAL A 97 1.81 12.22 -1.28
N TYR A 98 2.59 12.67 -2.25
CA TYR A 98 3.93 13.22 -2.05
C TYR A 98 3.81 14.73 -1.90
N LYS A 99 4.32 15.28 -0.80
CA LYS A 99 4.39 16.72 -0.58
C LYS A 99 5.85 17.14 -0.71
N SER A 100 6.17 17.88 -1.75
CA SER A 100 7.44 18.60 -1.86
C SER A 100 7.22 20.08 -1.54
N SER A 101 8.30 20.83 -1.31
CA SER A 101 8.26 22.27 -1.00
C SER A 101 7.49 23.10 -2.02
N ASN A 102 7.41 22.66 -3.28
CA ASN A 102 6.81 23.43 -4.37
C ASN A 102 5.68 22.69 -5.12
N LYS A 103 5.43 21.41 -4.83
CA LYS A 103 4.45 20.58 -5.56
C LYS A 103 3.83 19.51 -4.65
N THR A 104 2.55 19.25 -4.85
CA THR A 104 1.86 18.08 -4.27
C THR A 104 1.47 17.14 -5.40
N GLU A 105 1.77 15.86 -5.25
CA GLU A 105 1.56 14.86 -6.29
C GLU A 105 0.81 13.65 -5.72
N VAL A 106 -0.11 13.09 -6.52
CA VAL A 106 -0.94 11.95 -6.11
C VAL A 106 -0.76 10.79 -7.08
N ARG A 107 -0.31 9.66 -6.52
CA ARG A 107 -0.26 8.36 -7.20
C ARG A 107 -1.37 7.46 -6.72
N ASP A 108 -1.86 6.62 -7.62
CA ASP A 108 -2.84 5.61 -7.29
C ASP A 108 -2.70 4.36 -8.17
N ASP A 109 -3.17 3.24 -7.62
CA ASP A 109 -3.19 1.94 -8.31
C ASP A 109 -4.55 1.68 -9.02
N TYR A 110 -5.46 2.67 -9.08
CA TYR A 110 -6.84 2.45 -9.52
C TYR A 110 -6.95 2.08 -11.00
N GLN A 111 -6.27 2.83 -11.88
CA GLN A 111 -6.30 2.56 -13.32
C GLN A 111 -5.73 1.17 -13.64
N ILE A 112 -4.58 0.81 -13.04
CA ILE A 112 -3.94 -0.50 -13.22
C ILE A 112 -4.90 -1.62 -12.79
N ARG A 113 -5.58 -1.44 -11.67
CA ARG A 113 -6.60 -2.38 -11.19
C ARG A 113 -7.80 -2.48 -12.15
N LYS A 114 -8.29 -1.35 -12.67
CA LYS A 114 -9.38 -1.31 -13.66
C LYS A 114 -9.01 -2.03 -14.95
N ASP A 115 -7.74 -1.98 -15.34
CA ASP A 115 -7.22 -2.63 -16.54
C ASP A 115 -7.02 -4.14 -16.35
N ILE A 116 -6.56 -4.58 -15.17
CA ILE A 116 -6.33 -6.00 -14.86
C ILE A 116 -7.64 -6.76 -14.60
N LEU A 117 -8.62 -6.13 -13.95
CA LEU A 117 -9.83 -6.82 -13.49
C LEU A 117 -10.59 -7.55 -14.63
N PRO A 118 -10.82 -6.95 -15.82
CA PRO A 118 -11.42 -7.66 -16.95
C PRO A 118 -10.56 -8.83 -17.46
N LEU A 119 -9.24 -8.72 -17.39
CA LEU A 119 -8.32 -9.78 -17.83
C LEU A 119 -8.40 -10.99 -16.91
N LEU A 120 -8.55 -10.75 -15.60
CA LEU A 120 -8.82 -11.80 -14.62
C LEU A 120 -10.15 -12.48 -14.90
N GLN A 121 -11.22 -11.73 -15.18
CA GLN A 121 -12.53 -12.29 -15.54
C GLN A 121 -12.46 -13.17 -16.79
N GLN A 122 -11.65 -12.77 -17.79
CA GLN A 122 -11.46 -13.54 -19.01
C GLN A 122 -10.57 -14.79 -18.84
N SER A 123 -9.72 -14.80 -17.82
CA SER A 123 -8.76 -15.88 -17.56
C SER A 123 -9.30 -16.88 -16.54
N PHE A 124 -10.18 -16.42 -15.64
CA PHE A 124 -10.75 -17.19 -14.53
C PHE A 124 -12.23 -16.84 -14.34
N SER A 125 -13.08 -17.16 -15.32
CA SER A 125 -14.50 -16.76 -15.32
C SER A 125 -15.30 -17.34 -14.15
N ASP A 126 -14.93 -18.53 -13.69
CA ASP A 126 -15.70 -19.30 -12.71
C ASP A 126 -15.13 -19.16 -11.29
N SER A 127 -14.00 -18.47 -11.14
CA SER A 127 -13.34 -18.26 -9.86
C SER A 127 -13.78 -16.96 -9.20
N LYS A 128 -13.97 -16.99 -7.89
CA LYS A 128 -14.01 -15.77 -7.08
C LYS A 128 -12.59 -15.41 -6.69
N TYR A 129 -12.22 -14.16 -6.89
CA TYR A 129 -10.89 -13.69 -6.54
C TYR A 129 -10.91 -12.29 -5.94
N PHE A 130 -9.85 -12.01 -5.21
CA PHE A 130 -9.45 -10.67 -4.90
C PHE A 130 -7.99 -10.46 -5.26
N LEU A 131 -7.66 -9.22 -5.63
CA LEU A 131 -6.36 -8.91 -6.17
C LEU A 131 -5.75 -7.70 -5.46
N LYS A 132 -4.44 -7.77 -5.26
CA LYS A 132 -3.60 -6.67 -4.84
C LYS A 132 -2.72 -6.28 -6.02
N VAL A 133 -2.76 -5.01 -6.38
CA VAL A 133 -1.77 -4.41 -7.28
C VAL A 133 -0.80 -3.64 -6.41
N ARG A 134 0.49 -3.80 -6.67
CA ARG A 134 1.52 -2.93 -6.10
C ARG A 134 2.40 -2.45 -7.24
N ASN A 135 2.52 -1.13 -7.37
CA ASN A 135 3.58 -0.54 -8.18
C ASN A 135 4.92 -0.71 -7.43
N THR A 136 5.79 -1.60 -7.90
CA THR A 136 7.05 -1.97 -7.23
C THR A 136 8.23 -1.13 -7.68
N SER A 137 8.13 -0.45 -8.81
CA SER A 137 9.11 0.56 -9.21
C SER A 137 8.53 1.49 -10.26
N PRO A 138 8.67 2.81 -10.10
CA PRO A 138 8.73 3.66 -11.27
C PRO A 138 10.03 3.30 -11.98
N GLY A 139 9.98 2.55 -13.08
CA GLY A 139 11.13 2.28 -13.94
C GLY A 139 11.60 3.53 -14.68
N ILE A 140 11.75 4.64 -13.95
CA ILE A 140 12.51 5.81 -14.33
C ILE A 140 13.97 5.36 -14.21
N GLN A 141 14.69 5.33 -15.33
CA GLN A 141 16.15 5.22 -15.27
C GLN A 141 16.66 6.40 -14.45
N LEU A 142 17.02 6.15 -13.18
CA LEU A 142 17.60 7.10 -12.21
C LEU A 142 19.01 7.55 -12.62
N THR A 143 19.27 7.78 -13.91
CA THR A 143 20.59 8.18 -14.38
C THR A 143 20.88 9.65 -14.09
N HIS A 144 19.85 10.48 -13.94
CA HIS A 144 20.00 11.89 -13.62
C HIS A 144 18.74 12.33 -12.87
N TRP A 145 18.83 12.82 -11.63
CA TRP A 145 18.10 14.01 -11.15
C TRP A 145 18.22 14.27 -9.64
N ASN A 146 18.29 15.57 -9.33
CA ASN A 146 18.11 16.14 -8.00
C ASN A 146 16.66 15.96 -7.55
N LYS A 147 16.46 15.82 -6.23
CA LYS A 147 15.15 15.64 -5.56
C LYS A 147 14.12 16.75 -5.86
N GLU A 148 14.57 17.88 -6.41
CA GLU A 148 13.77 19.07 -6.72
C GLU A 148 13.16 19.07 -8.13
N ASP A 149 13.69 18.25 -9.05
CA ASP A 149 13.33 18.28 -10.47
C ASP A 149 12.32 17.20 -10.88
N LEU A 150 11.94 16.29 -9.98
CA LEU A 150 11.04 15.20 -10.33
C LEU A 150 9.64 15.74 -10.66
N ILE A 151 9.19 15.51 -11.90
CA ILE A 151 7.86 15.91 -12.39
C ILE A 151 7.06 14.62 -12.64
N TRP A 152 6.29 14.16 -11.66
CA TRP A 152 5.52 12.92 -11.81
C TRP A 152 4.43 13.02 -12.88
N ASP A 153 3.93 14.22 -13.19
CA ASP A 153 2.93 14.44 -14.24
C ASP A 153 3.39 13.99 -15.64
N GLU A 154 4.69 14.03 -15.94
CA GLU A 154 5.23 13.50 -17.20
C GLU A 154 5.41 11.97 -17.15
N ALA A 155 5.88 11.43 -16.02
CA ALA A 155 5.92 9.98 -15.80
C ALA A 155 4.51 9.34 -15.80
N ILE A 156 3.49 10.10 -15.41
CA ILE A 156 2.08 9.69 -15.43
C ILE A 156 1.48 9.76 -16.83
N LYS A 157 1.90 10.70 -17.69
CA LYS A 157 1.47 10.70 -19.11
C LYS A 157 1.98 9.48 -19.88
N GLU A 158 3.09 8.89 -19.43
CA GLU A 158 3.67 7.65 -19.97
C GLU A 158 3.18 6.38 -19.26
N TYR A 159 2.12 6.44 -18.44
CA TYR A 159 1.72 5.40 -17.46
C TYR A 159 1.73 3.93 -17.89
N PRO A 160 1.41 3.53 -19.14
CA PRO A 160 1.54 2.12 -19.50
C PRO A 160 2.99 1.69 -19.76
N VAL A 161 3.89 2.59 -20.15
CA VAL A 161 5.21 2.25 -20.72
C VAL A 161 6.33 2.57 -19.74
N GLY A 162 6.50 1.77 -18.69
CA GLY A 162 7.64 2.04 -17.78
C GLY A 162 7.59 1.51 -16.37
N PHE A 163 6.43 1.10 -15.88
CA PHE A 163 6.27 0.75 -14.47
C PHE A 163 6.50 -0.74 -14.24
N SER A 164 7.06 -1.03 -13.07
CA SER A 164 7.07 -2.36 -12.51
C SER A 164 5.87 -2.56 -11.62
N VAL A 165 5.12 -3.63 -11.87
CA VAL A 165 3.89 -3.93 -11.16
C VAL A 165 3.92 -5.35 -10.67
N ASP A 166 3.65 -5.53 -9.39
CA ASP A 166 3.36 -6.83 -8.80
C ASP A 166 1.85 -6.98 -8.71
N VAL A 167 1.34 -8.09 -9.23
CA VAL A 167 -0.06 -8.45 -9.13
C VAL A 167 -0.17 -9.73 -8.33
N VAL A 168 -0.85 -9.64 -7.19
CA VAL A 168 -1.13 -10.79 -6.34
C VAL A 168 -2.61 -11.10 -6.42
N VAL A 169 -2.94 -12.26 -6.96
CA VAL A 169 -4.31 -12.77 -7.12
C VAL A 169 -4.54 -13.83 -6.05
N TYR A 170 -5.65 -13.71 -5.32
CA TYR A 170 -6.11 -14.70 -4.36
C TYR A 170 -7.40 -15.34 -4.86
N SER A 171 -7.35 -16.61 -5.25
CA SER A 171 -8.49 -17.38 -5.74
C SER A 171 -9.14 -18.20 -4.62
N LEU A 172 -10.48 -18.25 -4.63
CA LEU A 172 -11.31 -19.03 -3.72
C LEU A 172 -11.82 -20.35 -4.33
N SER A 173 -11.12 -20.87 -5.35
CA SER A 173 -11.44 -22.16 -6.00
C SER A 173 -11.47 -23.32 -4.98
N PRO A 174 -12.18 -24.44 -5.28
CA PRO A 174 -12.30 -25.60 -4.39
C PRO A 174 -10.95 -26.19 -3.95
N ASP A 175 -10.95 -26.81 -2.77
CA ASP A 175 -9.77 -27.40 -2.12
C ASP A 175 -9.22 -28.58 -2.93
N THR A 176 -8.23 -28.29 -3.76
CA THR A 176 -7.45 -29.25 -4.53
C THR A 176 -5.99 -28.86 -4.36
N GLU A 177 -5.14 -29.86 -4.10
CA GLU A 177 -3.73 -29.67 -3.72
C GLU A 177 -2.91 -28.95 -4.80
N GLU A 178 -3.29 -29.07 -6.07
CA GLU A 178 -2.60 -28.45 -7.19
C GLU A 178 -3.52 -27.55 -8.01
N LEU A 179 -2.92 -26.56 -8.69
CA LEU A 179 -3.59 -25.82 -9.74
C LEU A 179 -3.93 -26.75 -10.91
N THR A 180 -5.16 -26.66 -11.43
CA THR A 180 -5.54 -27.41 -12.62
C THR A 180 -4.81 -26.88 -13.84
N GLU A 181 -4.66 -27.71 -14.88
CA GLU A 181 -4.07 -27.27 -16.16
C GLU A 181 -4.81 -26.08 -16.79
N ASN A 182 -6.12 -25.97 -16.55
CA ASN A 182 -6.90 -24.81 -17.01
C ASN A 182 -6.52 -23.54 -16.27
N GLU A 183 -6.24 -23.62 -14.97
CA GLU A 183 -5.84 -22.47 -14.19
C GLU A 183 -4.39 -22.06 -14.49
N LYS A 184 -3.48 -23.02 -14.70
CA LYS A 184 -2.12 -22.74 -15.20
C LYS A 184 -2.18 -22.00 -16.55
N LYS A 185 -3.03 -22.45 -17.48
CA LYS A 185 -3.29 -21.74 -18.74
C LYS A 185 -3.91 -20.37 -18.53
N GLY A 186 -4.79 -20.23 -17.53
CA GLY A 186 -5.35 -18.94 -17.11
C GLY A 186 -4.28 -17.97 -16.62
N VAL A 187 -3.31 -18.46 -15.83
CA VAL A 187 -2.15 -17.67 -15.35
C VAL A 187 -1.31 -17.20 -16.54
N VAL A 188 -0.99 -18.08 -17.49
CA VAL A 188 -0.27 -17.72 -18.73
C VAL A 188 -1.04 -16.66 -19.52
N LYS A 189 -2.33 -16.87 -19.75
CA LYS A 189 -3.17 -15.90 -20.48
C LYS A 189 -3.24 -14.54 -19.77
N LEU A 190 -3.29 -14.52 -18.45
CA LEU A 190 -3.27 -13.28 -17.67
C LEU A 190 -1.93 -12.55 -17.83
N ALA A 191 -0.82 -13.28 -17.71
CA ALA A 191 0.53 -12.76 -17.93
C ALA A 191 0.69 -12.16 -19.35
N GLU A 192 0.27 -12.89 -20.40
CA GLU A 192 0.28 -12.42 -21.78
C GLU A 192 -0.58 -11.17 -21.98
N ASN A 193 -1.77 -11.15 -21.38
CA ASN A 193 -2.65 -9.99 -21.46
C ASN A 193 -2.07 -8.77 -20.76
N MET A 194 -1.47 -8.95 -19.58
CA MET A 194 -0.82 -7.87 -18.83
C MET A 194 0.43 -7.35 -19.56
N ARG A 195 1.19 -8.22 -20.23
CA ARG A 195 2.29 -7.82 -21.12
C ARG A 195 1.83 -6.84 -22.20
N ASN A 196 0.64 -7.03 -22.77
CA ASN A 196 0.11 -6.12 -23.80
C ASN A 196 -0.11 -4.69 -23.30
N TYR A 197 -0.17 -4.47 -21.98
CA TYR A 197 -0.22 -3.14 -21.37
C TYR A 197 1.16 -2.46 -21.24
N LYS A 198 2.25 -3.11 -21.67
CA LYS A 198 3.63 -2.55 -21.77
C LYS A 198 4.34 -2.23 -20.45
N TYR A 199 3.98 -2.90 -19.36
CA TYR A 199 4.75 -2.82 -18.10
C TYR A 199 6.21 -3.27 -18.30
N LYS A 200 7.17 -2.67 -17.58
CA LYS A 200 8.62 -2.86 -17.83
C LYS A 200 9.24 -4.09 -17.18
N SER A 201 8.71 -4.52 -16.05
CA SER A 201 9.17 -5.68 -15.29
C SER A 201 8.10 -5.93 -14.25
N SER A 202 7.41 -7.05 -14.36
CA SER A 202 6.23 -7.24 -13.56
C SER A 202 6.09 -8.70 -13.19
N ASP A 203 5.62 -8.92 -11.96
CA ASP A 203 5.46 -10.23 -11.38
C ASP A 203 3.97 -10.52 -11.16
N LEU A 204 3.58 -11.76 -11.40
CA LEU A 204 2.24 -12.25 -11.12
C LEU A 204 2.34 -13.41 -10.12
N TYR A 205 1.74 -13.20 -8.96
CA TYR A 205 1.56 -14.22 -7.93
C TYR A 205 0.11 -14.65 -7.93
N PHE A 206 -0.16 -15.91 -8.22
CA PHE A 206 -1.49 -16.49 -8.11
C PHE A 206 -1.52 -17.46 -6.92
N ASN A 207 -2.25 -17.10 -5.88
CA ASN A 207 -2.43 -17.91 -4.68
C ASN A 207 -3.85 -18.47 -4.67
N ARG A 208 -4.01 -19.77 -4.48
CA ARG A 208 -5.29 -20.36 -4.09
C ARG A 208 -5.37 -20.42 -2.57
N LEU A 209 -6.47 -19.95 -2.02
CA LEU A 209 -6.73 -19.98 -0.59
C LEU A 209 -7.56 -21.19 -0.20
N LYS A 210 -7.33 -21.69 1.02
CA LYS A 210 -8.24 -22.65 1.63
C LYS A 210 -9.62 -21.98 1.79
N PRO A 211 -10.73 -22.70 1.53
CA PRO A 211 -12.07 -22.12 1.68
C PRO A 211 -12.34 -21.56 3.09
N SER A 212 -11.72 -22.12 4.12
CA SER A 212 -11.84 -21.66 5.52
C SER A 212 -11.08 -20.36 5.82
N THR A 213 -10.13 -19.95 4.97
CA THR A 213 -9.29 -18.76 5.18
C THR A 213 -10.07 -17.46 4.99
N VAL A 214 -11.15 -17.49 4.21
CA VAL A 214 -11.96 -16.29 3.92
C VAL A 214 -13.33 -16.41 4.57
N SER A 215 -13.39 -16.03 5.84
CA SER A 215 -14.60 -16.13 6.68
C SER A 215 -15.49 -14.89 6.63
N ASN A 216 -14.94 -13.72 6.32
CA ASN A 216 -15.65 -12.44 6.23
C ASN A 216 -14.83 -11.40 5.44
N SER A 217 -15.37 -10.20 5.28
CA SER A 217 -14.70 -9.09 4.58
C SER A 217 -13.44 -8.58 5.29
N ALA A 218 -13.39 -8.64 6.63
CA ALA A 218 -12.21 -8.24 7.38
C ALA A 218 -11.02 -9.18 7.11
N ALA A 219 -11.27 -10.49 6.99
CA ALA A 219 -10.25 -11.47 6.60
C ALA A 219 -9.70 -11.20 5.19
N VAL A 220 -10.58 -10.86 4.23
CA VAL A 220 -10.13 -10.46 2.87
C VAL A 220 -9.22 -9.24 2.93
N GLN A 221 -9.60 -8.22 3.70
CA GLN A 221 -8.83 -7.00 3.84
C GLN A 221 -7.46 -7.26 4.49
N GLU A 222 -7.41 -8.10 5.52
CA GLU A 222 -6.15 -8.49 6.16
C GLU A 222 -5.20 -9.20 5.18
N ILE A 223 -5.71 -10.10 4.35
CA ILE A 223 -4.93 -10.80 3.33
C ILE A 223 -4.43 -9.82 2.26
N LEU A 224 -5.23 -8.83 1.86
CA LEU A 224 -4.79 -7.80 0.93
C LEU A 224 -3.68 -6.91 1.53
N GLU A 225 -3.79 -6.56 2.80
CA GLU A 225 -2.81 -5.71 3.49
C GLU A 225 -1.48 -6.45 3.72
N LYS A 226 -1.55 -7.61 4.40
CA LYS A 226 -0.39 -8.34 4.92
C LYS A 226 0.09 -9.48 4.03
N GLY A 227 -0.76 -9.94 3.10
CA GLY A 227 -0.58 -11.21 2.41
C GLY A 227 -1.30 -12.35 3.12
N ALA A 228 -1.53 -13.44 2.40
CA ALA A 228 -2.04 -14.67 3.02
C ALA A 228 -0.90 -15.40 3.73
N GLU A 229 -1.18 -15.90 4.93
CA GLU A 229 -0.26 -16.81 5.61
C GLU A 229 -0.15 -18.13 4.84
N SER A 230 1.03 -18.77 4.86
CA SER A 230 1.28 -20.01 4.13
C SER A 230 0.29 -21.12 4.50
N GLU A 231 -0.15 -21.17 5.75
CA GLU A 231 -1.15 -22.14 6.22
C GLU A 231 -2.54 -21.96 5.58
N GLY A 232 -2.83 -20.75 5.08
CA GLY A 232 -4.08 -20.41 4.39
C GLY A 232 -4.02 -20.60 2.88
N ILE A 233 -2.87 -20.98 2.32
CA ILE A 233 -2.66 -21.18 0.89
C ILE A 233 -2.66 -22.69 0.60
N THR A 234 -3.37 -23.12 -0.45
CA THR A 234 -3.34 -24.51 -0.93
C THR A 234 -2.35 -24.69 -2.07
N SER A 235 -2.19 -23.67 -2.91
CA SER A 235 -1.25 -23.70 -4.03
C SER A 235 -0.88 -22.28 -4.47
N THR A 236 0.32 -22.13 -4.99
CA THR A 236 0.86 -20.88 -5.53
C THR A 236 1.41 -21.12 -6.93
N CYS A 237 1.13 -20.24 -7.88
CA CYS A 237 1.91 -20.11 -9.10
C CYS A 237 2.55 -18.72 -9.13
N VAL A 238 3.83 -18.67 -9.47
CA VAL A 238 4.59 -17.44 -9.66
C VAL A 238 5.03 -17.34 -11.11
N VAL A 239 4.80 -16.16 -11.67
CA VAL A 239 5.33 -15.74 -12.96
C VAL A 239 6.23 -14.54 -12.69
N VAL A 240 7.53 -14.76 -12.76
CA VAL A 240 8.54 -13.71 -12.60
C VAL A 240 8.84 -13.13 -13.97
N ASP A 241 8.89 -11.80 -14.07
CA ASP A 241 9.16 -11.09 -15.32
C ASP A 241 8.30 -11.59 -16.49
N PHE A 242 7.00 -11.34 -16.40
CA PHE A 242 6.05 -11.91 -17.37
C PHE A 242 6.16 -11.36 -18.81
N LEU A 243 7.19 -10.56 -19.12
CA LEU A 243 7.46 -10.08 -20.48
C LEU A 243 7.76 -11.22 -21.48
N ASP A 244 8.21 -12.38 -21.01
CA ASP A 244 8.64 -13.49 -21.88
C ASP A 244 7.75 -14.76 -21.77
N VAL A 245 6.66 -14.70 -21.01
CA VAL A 245 5.82 -15.87 -20.73
C VAL A 245 4.87 -16.14 -21.89
N SER A 246 4.90 -17.37 -22.39
CA SER A 246 4.04 -17.82 -23.49
C SER A 246 3.50 -19.24 -23.30
N ARG A 247 4.02 -19.98 -22.32
CA ARG A 247 3.64 -21.37 -22.06
C ARG A 247 3.61 -21.69 -20.58
N THR A 248 2.96 -22.81 -20.25
CA THR A 248 2.81 -23.30 -18.88
C THR A 248 4.12 -23.78 -18.26
N GLU A 249 5.14 -24.09 -19.06
CA GLU A 249 6.46 -24.45 -18.57
C GLU A 249 7.26 -23.22 -18.08
N ASP A 250 6.82 -22.02 -18.43
CA ASP A 250 7.46 -20.75 -18.03
C ASP A 250 7.03 -20.31 -16.61
N ILE A 251 6.09 -21.03 -15.97
CA ILE A 251 5.55 -20.68 -14.64
C ILE A 251 6.01 -21.69 -13.58
N VAL A 252 6.29 -21.19 -12.37
CA VAL A 252 6.68 -22.03 -11.23
C VAL A 252 5.50 -22.16 -10.30
N CYS A 253 4.98 -23.39 -10.14
CA CYS A 253 3.86 -23.66 -9.25
C CYS A 253 4.24 -24.65 -8.15
N TYR A 254 3.76 -24.42 -6.93
CA TYR A 254 4.03 -25.22 -5.73
C TYR A 254 2.86 -25.18 -4.74
#